data_AF-A0A7S1VE91-F1
#
_entry.id   AF-A0A7S1VE91-F1
#
_cell.length_a   1.000
_cell.length_b   1.000
_cell.length_c   1.000
_cell.angle_alpha   90.00
_cell.angle_beta   90.00
_cell.angle_gamma   90.00
#
_symmetry.space_group_name_H-M   'P 1'
#
loop_
_entity.id
_entity.type
_entity.pdbx_description
1 polymer ?
#
loop_
_entity_poly.entity_id
_entity_poly.type
_entity_poly.pdbx_seq_one_letter_code
_entity_poly.pdbx_strand_id
1 'polypeptide(L)'
;IFLAREECRANFLTAYDTCSHDRCNRLTHDVDLDKSSDWKQLPLWLWETHNDVNVRLAKERAEREGKKLTEEDDLLVQWPSRQACPMCWKDDGGWDEEAIWKYLRMEYWPDDSSTRTFRTEVLASMRGEAVGLDDGDDQYTTGSTMSYVLSLACVVVVLVFGVAYLQKQLTLQRTGRHKKYDLVA
;
A
#
# COMPACT_ATOMS: atom_id res chain seq x y z
N ILE A 1 3.92 33.56 5.53
CA ILE A 1 3.73 32.21 4.92
C ILE A 1 4.89 31.94 3.98
N PHE A 2 5.67 30.89 4.22
CA PHE A 2 6.93 30.64 3.50
C PHE A 2 6.72 29.69 2.31
N LEU A 3 6.33 30.24 1.16
CA LEU A 3 6.47 29.60 -0.15
C LEU A 3 7.50 30.39 -0.95
N ALA A 4 8.62 29.73 -1.29
CA ALA A 4 9.84 30.41 -1.77
C ALA A 4 9.70 31.03 -3.17
N ARG A 5 8.89 30.43 -4.07
CA ARG A 5 8.64 30.97 -5.41
C ARG A 5 7.37 31.81 -5.41
N GLU A 6 7.51 33.08 -5.77
CA GLU A 6 6.43 34.07 -5.86
C GLU A 6 5.23 33.57 -6.67
N GLU A 7 5.45 33.04 -7.87
CA GLU A 7 4.40 32.53 -8.75
C GLU A 7 3.63 31.37 -8.12
N CYS A 8 4.32 30.42 -7.49
CA CYS A 8 3.66 29.29 -6.81
C CYS A 8 2.83 29.78 -5.63
N ARG A 9 3.36 30.74 -4.86
CA ARG A 9 2.65 31.35 -3.75
C ARG A 9 1.40 32.07 -4.21
N ALA A 10 1.50 32.90 -5.24
CA ALA A 10 0.39 33.64 -5.80
C ALA A 10 -0.71 32.68 -6.29
N ASN A 11 -0.36 31.64 -7.04
CA ASN A 11 -1.34 30.65 -7.52
C ASN A 11 -2.04 29.92 -6.38
N PHE A 12 -1.30 29.50 -5.34
CA PHE A 12 -1.88 28.82 -4.18
C PHE A 12 -2.81 29.75 -3.40
N LEU A 13 -2.39 31.00 -3.13
CA LEU A 13 -3.20 31.97 -2.43
C LEU A 13 -4.45 32.33 -3.21
N THR A 14 -4.36 32.50 -4.54
CA THR A 14 -5.53 32.68 -5.39
C THR A 14 -6.52 31.53 -5.21
N ALA A 15 -6.08 30.27 -5.35
CA ALA A 15 -6.97 29.11 -5.18
C ALA A 15 -7.63 29.07 -3.77
N TYR A 16 -6.88 29.45 -2.74
CA TYR A 16 -7.38 29.55 -1.38
C TYR A 16 -8.43 30.67 -1.23
N ASP A 17 -8.10 31.88 -1.67
CA ASP A 17 -8.94 33.08 -1.49
C ASP A 17 -10.21 33.03 -2.37
N THR A 18 -10.14 32.40 -3.56
CA THR A 18 -11.29 32.24 -4.47
C THR A 18 -12.14 31.01 -4.17
N CYS A 19 -11.93 30.34 -3.02
CA CYS A 19 -12.70 29.16 -2.62
C CYS A 19 -12.66 28.00 -3.63
N SER A 20 -11.54 27.78 -4.34
CA SER A 20 -11.42 26.69 -5.32
C SER A 20 -11.72 25.32 -4.68
N HIS A 21 -12.31 24.41 -5.46
CA HIS A 21 -12.73 23.07 -5.00
C HIS A 21 -13.66 23.11 -3.77
N ASP A 22 -14.55 24.11 -3.73
CA ASP A 22 -15.55 24.31 -2.68
C ASP A 22 -14.97 24.46 -1.27
N ARG A 23 -13.73 24.99 -1.17
CA ARG A 23 -13.00 25.16 0.10
C ARG A 23 -13.84 25.81 1.19
N CYS A 24 -14.57 26.87 0.84
CA CYS A 24 -15.24 27.73 1.81
C CYS A 24 -16.45 27.05 2.47
N ASN A 25 -17.05 26.04 1.83
CA ASN A 25 -18.13 25.25 2.42
C ASN A 25 -17.60 23.96 3.06
N ARG A 26 -16.50 23.40 2.55
CA ARG A 26 -15.91 22.15 3.06
C ARG A 26 -15.01 22.35 4.27
N LEU A 27 -14.31 23.48 4.34
CA LEU A 27 -13.35 23.82 5.39
C LEU A 27 -13.82 25.07 6.15
N THR A 28 -14.99 24.96 6.78
CA THR A 28 -15.54 26.03 7.63
C THR A 28 -14.76 26.11 8.95
N HIS A 29 -14.98 27.17 9.73
CA HIS A 29 -14.35 27.29 11.05
C HIS A 29 -15.01 26.44 12.13
N ASP A 30 -16.16 25.82 11.83
CA ASP A 30 -16.96 25.03 12.76
C ASP A 30 -16.61 23.52 12.69
N VAL A 31 -15.39 23.18 12.24
CA VAL A 31 -14.91 21.80 12.15
C VAL A 31 -14.87 21.19 13.55
N ASP A 32 -15.67 20.16 13.78
CA ASP A 32 -15.61 19.40 15.01
C ASP A 32 -14.37 18.50 14.95
N LEU A 33 -13.31 18.87 15.68
CA LEU A 33 -12.04 18.13 15.68
C LEU A 33 -12.19 16.69 16.20
N ASP A 34 -13.28 16.40 16.92
CA ASP A 34 -13.59 15.05 17.41
C ASP A 34 -14.31 14.20 16.35
N LYS A 35 -14.82 14.81 15.26
CA LYS A 35 -15.47 14.09 14.15
C LYS A 35 -14.48 13.76 13.04
N SER A 36 -14.29 12.47 12.80
CA SER A 36 -13.35 12.02 11.79
C SER A 36 -13.72 12.42 10.35
N SER A 37 -15.00 12.69 10.10
CA SER A 37 -15.53 13.12 8.81
C SER A 37 -15.06 14.51 8.43
N ASP A 38 -14.83 15.39 9.41
CA ASP A 38 -14.65 16.81 9.16
C ASP A 38 -13.19 17.10 8.80
N TRP A 39 -12.24 16.36 9.39
CA TRP A 39 -10.82 16.47 9.01
C TRP A 39 -10.49 15.83 7.67
N LYS A 40 -11.29 14.85 7.19
CA LYS A 40 -11.11 14.19 5.89
C LYS A 40 -11.14 15.19 4.72
N GLN A 41 -11.89 16.29 4.85
CA GLN A 41 -12.05 17.26 3.77
C GLN A 41 -10.79 18.07 3.47
N LEU A 42 -9.94 18.34 4.47
CA LEU A 42 -8.69 19.09 4.27
C LEU A 42 -7.69 18.36 3.34
N PRO A 43 -7.29 17.10 3.59
CA PRO A 43 -6.39 16.38 2.70
C PRO A 43 -6.99 16.14 1.31
N LEU A 44 -8.31 15.98 1.20
CA LEU A 44 -8.98 15.91 -0.09
C LEU A 44 -8.90 17.22 -0.87
N TRP A 45 -9.18 18.35 -0.22
CA TRP A 45 -9.06 19.67 -0.85
C TRP A 45 -7.62 19.95 -1.31
N LEU A 46 -6.63 19.59 -0.50
CA LEU A 46 -5.22 19.69 -0.87
C LEU A 46 -4.88 18.81 -2.08
N TRP A 47 -5.42 17.60 -2.13
CA TRP A 47 -5.25 16.67 -3.25
C TRP A 47 -5.87 17.20 -4.55
N GLU A 48 -7.10 17.74 -4.51
CA GLU A 48 -7.74 18.37 -5.67
C GLU A 48 -6.93 19.57 -6.17
N THR A 49 -6.51 20.43 -5.23
CA THR A 49 -5.68 21.61 -5.54
C THR A 49 -4.35 21.19 -6.17
N HIS A 50 -3.73 20.10 -5.69
CA HIS A 50 -2.51 19.56 -6.28
C HIS A 50 -2.75 19.08 -7.72
N ASN A 51 -3.84 18.34 -7.96
CA ASN A 51 -4.17 17.84 -9.29
C ASN A 51 -4.54 18.95 -10.28
N ASP A 52 -5.21 20.01 -9.83
CA ASP A 52 -5.44 21.19 -10.65
C ASP A 52 -4.12 21.85 -11.07
N VAL A 53 -3.14 21.94 -10.16
CA VAL A 53 -1.78 22.39 -10.49
C VAL A 53 -1.10 21.47 -11.49
N ASN A 54 -1.22 20.15 -11.37
CA ASN A 54 -0.64 19.21 -12.33
C ASN A 54 -1.19 19.43 -13.74
N VAL A 55 -2.52 19.54 -13.86
CA VAL A 55 -3.21 19.80 -15.13
C VAL A 55 -2.77 21.15 -15.71
N ARG A 56 -2.75 22.21 -14.89
CA ARG A 56 -2.31 23.54 -15.34
C ARG A 56 -0.86 23.53 -15.83
N LEU A 57 0.07 22.93 -15.10
CA LEU A 57 1.47 22.86 -15.50
C LEU A 57 1.68 22.05 -16.78
N ALA A 58 0.87 21.01 -17.00
CA ALA A 58 0.86 20.25 -18.25
C ALA A 58 0.41 21.13 -19.42
N LYS A 59 -0.67 21.90 -19.25
CA LYS A 59 -1.19 22.84 -20.25
C LYS A 59 -0.17 23.93 -20.59
N GLU A 60 0.39 24.60 -19.59
CA GLU A 60 1.41 25.63 -19.78
C GLU A 60 2.65 25.07 -20.51
N ARG A 61 3.03 23.80 -20.25
CA ARG A 61 4.12 23.13 -20.97
C ARG A 61 3.75 22.88 -22.43
N ALA A 62 2.57 22.33 -22.69
CA ALA A 62 2.12 22.04 -24.04
C ALA A 62 2.03 23.31 -24.89
N GLU A 63 1.53 24.41 -24.33
CA GLU A 63 1.49 25.72 -24.98
C GLU A 63 2.88 26.22 -25.39
N ARG A 64 3.87 26.13 -24.50
CA ARG A 64 5.27 26.47 -24.81
C ARG A 64 5.87 25.60 -25.91
N GLU A 65 5.41 24.37 -26.03
CA GLU A 65 5.85 23.41 -27.03
C GLU A 65 5.03 23.46 -28.34
N GLY A 66 4.01 24.34 -28.41
CA GLY A 66 3.11 24.42 -29.57
C GLY A 66 2.22 23.18 -29.75
N LYS A 67 1.99 22.41 -28.68
CA LYS A 67 1.14 21.22 -28.64
C LYS A 67 -0.23 21.55 -28.09
N LYS A 68 -1.24 20.77 -28.48
CA LYS A 68 -2.57 20.79 -27.87
C LYS A 68 -2.74 19.53 -27.04
N LEU A 69 -3.14 19.70 -25.78
CA LEU A 69 -3.55 18.57 -24.93
C LEU A 69 -5.00 18.20 -25.19
N THR A 70 -5.27 16.91 -25.02
CA THR A 70 -6.59 16.29 -25.04
C THR A 70 -7.12 16.15 -23.61
N GLU A 71 -8.40 15.83 -23.45
CA GLU A 71 -8.97 15.48 -22.13
C GLU A 71 -8.32 14.22 -21.55
N GLU A 72 -7.84 13.30 -22.39
CA GLU A 72 -7.10 12.12 -21.95
C GLU A 72 -5.75 12.51 -21.32
N ASP A 73 -5.07 13.53 -21.87
CA ASP A 73 -3.82 14.02 -21.30
C ASP A 73 -4.02 14.64 -19.90
N ASP A 74 -5.15 15.34 -19.67
CA ASP A 74 -5.50 15.87 -18.36
C ASP A 74 -5.66 14.74 -17.32
N LEU A 75 -6.23 13.60 -17.71
CA LEU A 75 -6.37 12.43 -16.85
C LEU A 75 -5.02 11.74 -16.56
N LEU A 76 -4.09 11.76 -17.51
CA LEU A 76 -2.78 11.11 -17.35
C LEU A 76 -1.86 11.83 -16.37
N VAL A 77 -2.03 13.14 -16.20
CA VAL A 77 -1.22 13.96 -15.29
C VAL A 77 -1.78 14.03 -13.87
N GLN A 78 -2.99 13.49 -13.66
CA GLN A 78 -3.58 13.39 -12.33
C GLN A 78 -2.95 12.27 -11.51
N TRP A 79 -2.85 12.52 -10.21
CA TRP A 79 -2.36 11.60 -9.20
C TRP A 79 -3.49 11.20 -8.25
N PRO A 80 -3.59 9.93 -7.81
CA PRO A 80 -2.81 8.80 -8.29
C PRO A 80 -3.22 8.41 -9.71
N SER A 81 -2.33 7.76 -10.48
CA SER A 81 -2.75 7.27 -11.80
C SER A 81 -3.88 6.25 -11.66
N ARG A 82 -4.71 6.11 -12.70
CA ARG A 82 -5.79 5.11 -12.74
C ARG A 82 -5.29 3.68 -12.54
N GLN A 83 -4.04 3.40 -12.90
CA GLN A 83 -3.40 2.10 -12.67
C GLN A 83 -2.95 1.93 -11.21
N ALA A 84 -2.50 3.01 -10.56
CA ALA A 84 -2.04 2.98 -9.17
C ALA A 84 -3.20 2.88 -8.17
N CYS A 85 -4.38 3.39 -8.51
CA CYS A 85 -5.59 3.19 -7.73
C CYS A 85 -6.83 3.12 -8.65
N PRO A 86 -7.18 1.95 -9.20
CA PRO A 86 -8.33 1.82 -10.09
C PRO A 86 -9.65 2.22 -9.41
N MET A 87 -9.83 1.83 -8.15
CA MET A 87 -11.02 2.14 -7.34
C MET A 87 -11.16 3.62 -6.95
N CYS A 88 -10.12 4.43 -7.11
CA CYS A 88 -10.17 5.86 -6.83
C CYS A 88 -10.92 6.66 -7.90
N TRP A 89 -11.09 6.09 -9.10
CA TRP A 89 -11.62 6.79 -10.25
C TRP A 89 -12.94 6.18 -10.70
N LYS A 90 -13.87 7.03 -11.12
CA LYS A 90 -15.15 6.65 -11.70
C LYS A 90 -15.04 6.61 -13.23
N ASP A 91 -15.96 5.88 -13.85
CA ASP A 91 -16.03 5.72 -15.31
C ASP A 91 -16.36 7.05 -16.02
N ASP A 92 -17.04 7.96 -15.33
CA ASP A 92 -17.41 9.29 -15.84
C ASP A 92 -16.26 10.32 -15.78
N GLY A 93 -15.07 9.90 -15.37
CA GLY A 93 -13.93 10.79 -15.19
C GLY A 93 -13.85 11.43 -13.80
N GLY A 94 -14.88 11.27 -12.97
CA GLY A 94 -14.87 11.67 -11.56
C GLY A 94 -14.02 10.75 -10.69
N TRP A 95 -14.05 11.00 -9.39
CA TRP A 95 -13.31 10.23 -8.40
C TRP A 95 -14.23 9.80 -7.24
N ASP A 96 -13.84 8.72 -6.57
CA ASP A 96 -14.49 8.25 -5.35
C ASP A 96 -13.79 8.85 -4.12
N GLU A 97 -14.58 9.56 -3.31
CA GLU A 97 -14.03 10.33 -2.21
C GLU A 97 -13.43 9.47 -1.11
N GLU A 98 -14.06 8.34 -0.81
CA GLU A 98 -13.60 7.43 0.22
C GLU A 98 -12.35 6.68 -0.22
N ALA A 99 -12.30 6.24 -1.49
CA ALA A 99 -11.14 5.56 -2.03
C ALA A 99 -9.90 6.48 -2.11
N ILE A 100 -10.05 7.71 -2.60
CA ILE A 100 -8.95 8.70 -2.61
C ILE A 100 -8.47 8.96 -1.19
N TRP A 101 -9.41 9.14 -0.26
CA TRP A 101 -9.08 9.40 1.13
C TRP A 101 -8.25 8.28 1.76
N LYS A 102 -8.69 7.04 1.60
CA LYS A 102 -7.94 5.86 2.06
C LYS A 102 -6.57 5.76 1.38
N TYR A 103 -6.48 6.11 0.09
CA TYR A 103 -5.22 6.15 -0.65
C TYR A 103 -4.24 7.19 -0.10
N LEU A 104 -4.72 8.41 0.19
CA LEU A 104 -3.92 9.46 0.82
C LEU A 104 -3.37 9.01 2.18
N ARG A 105 -4.20 8.34 3.00
CA ARG A 105 -3.72 7.80 4.26
C ARG A 105 -2.68 6.70 4.07
N MET A 106 -2.86 5.82 3.10
CA MET A 106 -1.89 4.77 2.80
C MET A 106 -0.53 5.36 2.41
N GLU A 107 -0.53 6.44 1.63
CA GLU A 107 0.68 7.08 1.14
C GLU A 107 1.41 7.89 2.24
N TYR A 108 0.66 8.69 3.00
CA TYR A 108 1.25 9.64 3.95
C TYR A 108 1.25 9.18 5.42
N TRP A 109 0.44 8.17 5.75
CA TRP A 109 0.35 7.52 7.07
C TRP A 109 0.35 5.98 6.95
N PRO A 110 1.41 5.38 6.39
CA PRO A 110 1.44 3.94 6.12
C PRO A 110 1.32 3.07 7.38
N ASP A 111 1.71 3.60 8.54
CA ASP A 111 1.68 2.92 9.84
C ASP A 111 0.32 2.94 10.54
N ASP A 112 -0.69 3.60 9.96
CA ASP A 112 -2.03 3.61 10.51
C ASP A 112 -2.69 2.21 10.50
N SER A 113 -3.55 1.90 11.47
CA SER A 113 -4.13 0.56 11.58
C SER A 113 -5.11 0.25 10.44
N SER A 114 -5.75 1.27 9.87
CA SER A 114 -6.78 1.10 8.84
C SER A 114 -6.26 1.23 7.41
N THR A 115 -4.95 1.45 7.20
CA THR A 115 -4.31 1.44 5.86
C THR A 115 -3.96 0.04 5.35
N ARG A 116 -3.84 -0.96 6.24
CA ARG A 116 -3.49 -2.34 5.85
C ARG A 116 -4.59 -3.02 5.01
N THR A 117 -5.85 -2.85 5.42
CA THR A 117 -7.01 -3.41 4.70
C THR A 117 -7.14 -2.78 3.32
N PHE A 118 -7.10 -1.44 3.24
CA PHE A 118 -7.17 -0.74 1.97
C PHE A 118 -6.02 -1.09 1.02
N ARG A 119 -4.79 -1.26 1.53
CA ARG A 119 -3.66 -1.73 0.71
C ARG A 119 -3.95 -3.09 0.07
N THR A 120 -4.63 -3.97 0.81
CA THR A 120 -5.03 -5.28 0.30
C THR A 120 -6.13 -5.17 -0.75
N GLU A 121 -7.13 -4.30 -0.54
CA GLU A 121 -8.18 -3.98 -1.51
C GLU A 121 -7.62 -3.41 -2.82
N VAL A 122 -6.70 -2.44 -2.75
CA VAL A 122 -6.04 -1.87 -3.93
C VAL A 122 -5.27 -2.95 -4.69
N LEU A 123 -4.47 -3.77 -3.99
CA LEU A 123 -3.70 -4.85 -4.62
C LEU A 123 -4.61 -5.90 -5.28
N ALA A 124 -5.74 -6.24 -4.65
CA ALA A 124 -6.71 -7.16 -5.23
C ALA A 124 -7.44 -6.56 -6.43
N SER A 125 -7.81 -5.28 -6.36
CA SER A 125 -8.38 -4.52 -7.48
C SER A 125 -7.44 -4.51 -8.69
N MET A 126 -6.14 -4.29 -8.47
CA MET A 126 -5.12 -4.36 -9.52
C MET A 126 -4.97 -5.77 -10.13
N ARG A 127 -5.26 -6.83 -9.36
CA ARG A 127 -5.23 -8.23 -9.82
C ARG A 127 -6.53 -8.69 -10.48
N GLY A 128 -7.59 -7.88 -10.42
CA GLY A 128 -8.91 -8.27 -10.91
C GLY A 128 -9.58 -9.36 -10.06
N GLU A 129 -9.21 -9.49 -8.79
CA GLU A 129 -9.80 -10.44 -7.85
C GLU A 129 -10.95 -9.76 -7.08
N ALA A 130 -12.12 -10.40 -7.02
CA ALA A 130 -13.22 -9.93 -6.20
C ALA A 130 -12.86 -10.13 -4.72
N VAL A 131 -12.66 -9.02 -3.98
CA VAL A 131 -12.46 -9.06 -2.53
C VAL A 131 -13.80 -9.37 -1.89
N GLY A 132 -13.97 -10.60 -1.41
CA GLY A 132 -15.02 -10.91 -0.46
C GLY A 132 -14.75 -10.17 0.83
N LEU A 133 -15.57 -9.17 1.14
CA LEU A 133 -15.61 -8.54 2.46
C LEU A 133 -16.17 -9.57 3.44
N ASP A 134 -15.28 -10.32 4.08
CA ASP A 134 -15.64 -11.02 5.31
C ASP A 134 -15.58 -9.99 6.43
N ASP A 135 -16.74 -9.45 6.79
CA ASP A 135 -16.92 -8.60 7.97
C ASP A 135 -16.91 -9.51 9.20
N GLY A 136 -15.73 -10.03 9.49
CA GLY A 136 -15.44 -10.91 10.62
C GLY A 136 -14.40 -10.25 11.49
N ASP A 137 -14.86 -9.67 12.60
CA ASP A 137 -14.03 -9.42 13.78
C ASP A 137 -13.32 -10.73 14.16
N ASP A 138 -12.09 -10.93 13.69
CA ASP A 138 -11.28 -12.06 14.13
C ASP A 138 -9.79 -11.75 14.18
N GLN A 139 -9.31 -11.99 15.38
CA GLN A 139 -7.95 -11.99 15.88
C GLN A 139 -6.97 -12.70 14.90
N TYR A 140 -6.05 -11.91 14.32
CA TYR A 140 -4.99 -12.34 13.41
C TYR A 140 -4.24 -13.60 13.92
N THR A 141 -4.63 -14.78 13.42
CA THR A 141 -3.90 -16.05 13.57
C THR A 141 -3.70 -16.75 12.23
N THR A 142 -3.31 -16.01 11.19
CA THR A 142 -2.92 -16.57 9.88
C THR A 142 -1.42 -16.36 9.61
N GLY A 143 -0.60 -16.79 10.56
CA GLY A 143 0.85 -16.94 10.38
C GLY A 143 1.46 -18.16 11.10
N SER A 144 0.64 -18.92 11.84
CA SER A 144 1.15 -19.91 12.79
C SER A 144 1.12 -21.34 12.25
N THR A 145 0.05 -21.79 11.58
CA THR A 145 -0.11 -23.21 11.24
C THR A 145 0.92 -23.71 10.24
N MET A 146 1.28 -22.91 9.23
CA MET A 146 2.25 -23.31 8.20
C MET A 146 3.70 -23.31 8.72
N SER A 147 3.99 -22.47 9.71
CA SER A 147 5.29 -22.42 10.40
C SER A 147 5.50 -23.61 11.34
N TYR A 148 4.47 -23.98 12.13
CA TYR A 148 4.55 -25.12 13.05
C TYR A 148 4.63 -26.47 12.33
N VAL A 149 3.95 -26.64 11.19
CA VAL A 149 4.00 -27.89 10.40
C VAL A 149 5.40 -28.11 9.81
N LEU A 150 6.02 -27.07 9.26
CA LEU A 150 7.41 -27.14 8.75
C LEU A 150 8.40 -27.41 9.88
N SER A 151 8.21 -26.80 11.05
CA SER A 151 9.06 -27.02 12.23
C SER A 151 8.97 -28.46 12.75
N LEU A 152 7.76 -29.01 12.90
CA LEU A 152 7.56 -30.38 13.37
C LEU A 152 8.10 -31.42 12.39
N ALA A 153 7.94 -31.21 11.08
CA ALA A 153 8.47 -32.10 10.06
C ALA A 153 10.02 -32.19 10.15
N CYS A 154 10.71 -31.07 10.33
CA CYS A 154 12.15 -31.04 10.50
C CYS A 154 12.61 -31.78 11.77
N VAL A 155 11.90 -31.61 12.89
CA VAL A 155 12.21 -32.32 14.14
C VAL A 155 12.04 -33.83 13.97
N VAL A 156 10.96 -34.29 13.35
CA VAL A 156 10.72 -35.71 13.09
C VAL A 156 11.82 -36.30 12.19
N VAL A 157 12.23 -35.59 11.14
CA VAL A 157 13.32 -36.00 10.26
C VAL A 157 14.63 -36.14 11.03
N VAL A 158 15.01 -35.14 11.85
CA VAL A 158 16.22 -35.19 12.66
C VAL A 158 16.19 -36.35 13.66
N LEU A 159 15.05 -36.61 14.30
CA LEU A 159 14.90 -37.73 15.24
C LEU A 159 15.02 -39.08 14.55
N VAL A 160 14.38 -39.27 13.38
CA VAL A 160 14.45 -40.53 12.62
C VAL A 160 15.89 -40.80 12.17
N PHE A 161 16.58 -39.80 11.60
CA PHE A 161 17.97 -39.96 11.18
C PHE A 161 18.92 -40.14 12.38
N GLY A 162 18.67 -39.45 13.49
CA GLY A 162 19.43 -39.61 14.74
C GLY A 162 19.29 -41.02 15.34
N VAL A 163 18.07 -41.55 15.41
CA VAL A 163 17.80 -42.92 15.89
C VAL A 163 18.43 -43.95 14.95
N ALA A 164 18.29 -43.79 13.63
CA ALA A 164 18.92 -44.68 12.66
C ALA A 164 20.46 -44.66 12.77
N TYR A 165 21.05 -43.48 12.98
CA TYR A 165 22.49 -43.32 13.19
C TYR A 165 22.95 -44.01 14.49
N LEU A 166 22.23 -43.82 15.59
CA LEU A 166 22.54 -44.47 16.87
C LEU A 166 22.38 -45.99 16.80
N GLN A 167 21.32 -46.48 16.15
CA GLN A 167 21.13 -47.92 15.91
C GLN A 167 22.25 -48.49 15.06
N LYS A 168 22.71 -47.77 14.03
CA LYS A 168 23.87 -48.16 13.22
C LYS A 168 25.15 -48.19 14.05
N GLN A 169 25.41 -47.18 14.87
CA GLN A 169 26.57 -47.15 15.77
C GLN A 169 26.56 -48.29 16.79
N LEU A 170 25.42 -48.55 17.43
CA LEU A 170 25.26 -49.67 18.36
C LEU A 170 25.41 -51.02 17.67
N THR A 171 24.94 -51.16 16.43
CA THR A 171 25.13 -52.36 15.61
C THR A 171 26.60 -52.53 15.24
N LEU A 172 27.31 -51.47 14.88
CA LEU A 172 28.75 -51.49 14.59
C LEU A 172 29.57 -51.85 15.83
N GLN A 173 29.21 -51.33 17.01
CA GLN A 173 29.84 -51.68 18.29
C GLN A 173 29.56 -53.14 18.69
N ARG A 174 28.34 -53.65 18.48
CA ARG A 174 27.98 -55.05 18.78
C ARG A 174 28.58 -56.06 17.81
N THR A 175 28.76 -55.70 16.54
CA THR A 175 29.30 -56.60 15.50
C THR A 175 30.82 -56.61 15.42
N GLY A 176 31.53 -55.77 16.20
CA GLY A 176 32.98 -55.83 16.37
C GLY A 176 33.80 -55.63 15.09
N ARG A 177 33.21 -55.07 14.03
CA ARG A 177 33.81 -55.04 12.68
C ARG A 177 34.77 -53.88 12.42
N HIS A 178 35.33 -53.27 13.47
CA HIS A 178 36.36 -52.23 13.34
C HIS A 178 37.81 -52.75 13.26
N LYS A 179 38.03 -54.07 13.35
CA LYS A 179 39.38 -54.65 13.39
C LYS A 179 39.92 -55.17 12.05
N LYS A 180 39.66 -54.47 10.93
CA LYS A 180 40.15 -54.90 9.61
C LYS A 180 40.94 -53.85 8.79
N TYR A 181 41.35 -52.73 9.38
CA TYR A 181 42.24 -51.78 8.71
C TYR A 181 43.62 -51.60 9.35
N ASP A 182 43.95 -52.39 10.38
CA ASP A 182 45.34 -52.52 10.84
C ASP A 182 45.79 -53.95 10.53
N LEU A 183 46.33 -54.17 9.33
CA LEU A 183 47.26 -55.26 8.97
C LEU A 183 47.57 -55.16 7.46
N VAL A 184 48.27 -54.09 7.08
CA VAL A 184 49.27 -54.10 5.97
C VAL A 184 50.41 -53.18 6.43
N ALA A 185 51.38 -53.81 7.08
CA ALA A 185 52.80 -53.46 6.97
C ALA A 185 53.44 -54.56 6.11
#